data_AF-A0AAN9U8F3-F1
#
_entry.id   AF-A0AAN9U8F3-F1
#
_cell.length_a   1.000
_cell.length_b   1.000
_cell.length_c   1.000
_cell.angle_alpha   90.00
_cell.angle_beta   90.00
_cell.angle_gamma   90.00
#
_symmetry.space_group_name_H-M   'P 1'
#
loop_
_entity.id
_entity.type
_entity.pdbx_description
1 polymer ?
#
loop_
_entity_poly.entity_id
_entity_poly.type
_entity_poly.pdbx_seq_one_letter_code
_entity_poly.pdbx_strand_id
1 'polypeptide(L)'
;MFRGIGANEFVRHSSVMVAVAFYGDLVLSRACHEDKIVLWRIEGFSSEDPPPLPSTAPTAYDQSRTTRSAFSPVNSPSCPSLWVRLLQFETRDCGPQFFLRFSMHHVYGQHPILCFCNAKNDIMMWDMARLTGYQDYISKIRDPERDPNERVKRPGWLVPVHHRAKKVDVKLDPVYAAAAAMRPVGHHDPFSIEEYLLQEQTPETVESWQSKYDTSNPFKLIKPHRTDTLGGPRFVGRQAAWSPGGEWCVIVGSQNTAVIMQRWAKGGRHSLSRQNSHVPSEAPSRQGTVGLSGRNETARADSVFSAQPEAFM
;
A
#
# COMPACT_ATOMS: atom_id res chain seq x y z
N MET A 1 -6.34 -7.01 27.09
CA MET A 1 -5.09 -7.70 26.71
C MET A 1 -5.43 -8.71 25.63
N PHE A 2 -5.13 -8.42 24.36
CA PHE A 2 -5.33 -9.40 23.28
C PHE A 2 -4.21 -10.44 23.33
N ARG A 3 -4.56 -11.73 23.52
CA ARG A 3 -3.59 -12.82 23.32
C ARG A 3 -3.36 -12.96 21.81
N GLY A 4 -2.09 -12.94 21.41
CA GLY A 4 -1.72 -12.82 20.00
C GLY A 4 -2.19 -13.98 19.13
N ILE A 5 -2.81 -13.67 18.00
CA ILE A 5 -2.99 -14.62 16.90
C ILE A 5 -1.60 -14.88 16.31
N GLY A 6 -1.12 -16.13 16.37
CA GLY A 6 0.24 -16.50 15.98
C GLY A 6 0.51 -16.29 14.49
N ALA A 7 1.22 -15.21 14.14
CA ALA A 7 1.20 -14.65 12.79
C ALA A 7 2.09 -15.34 11.73
N ASN A 8 2.58 -16.56 11.99
CA ASN A 8 3.58 -17.20 11.12
C ASN A 8 3.01 -17.89 9.86
N GLU A 9 1.74 -18.31 9.87
CA GLU A 9 1.10 -19.04 8.74
C GLU A 9 -0.33 -18.55 8.42
N PHE A 10 -0.67 -17.32 8.80
CA PHE A 10 -1.97 -16.72 8.44
C PHE A 10 -1.94 -16.16 7.02
N VAL A 11 -2.92 -16.60 6.21
CA VAL A 11 -2.94 -16.48 4.73
C VAL A 11 -1.82 -17.31 4.08
N ARG A 12 -1.99 -17.73 2.82
CA ARG A 12 -0.84 -18.14 1.98
C ARG A 12 0.04 -16.92 1.65
N HIS A 13 0.76 -16.45 2.65
CA HIS A 13 2.10 -15.93 2.49
C HIS A 13 3.08 -17.10 2.63
N SER A 14 4.16 -17.09 1.86
CA SER A 14 5.23 -18.11 1.90
C SER A 14 6.50 -17.58 2.57
N SER A 15 6.41 -16.44 3.24
CA SER A 15 7.50 -15.79 3.96
C SER A 15 6.97 -14.99 5.16
N VAL A 16 7.89 -14.48 5.97
CA VAL A 16 7.59 -13.68 7.18
C VAL A 16 6.75 -12.47 6.82
N MET A 17 5.59 -12.30 7.48
CA MET A 17 4.77 -11.10 7.39
C MET A 17 5.48 -9.89 8.01
N VAL A 18 5.50 -8.76 7.29
CA VAL A 18 6.25 -7.55 7.67
C VAL A 18 5.37 -6.31 7.91
N ALA A 19 4.11 -6.34 7.47
CA ALA A 19 3.09 -5.38 7.83
C ALA A 19 1.69 -5.98 7.68
N VAL A 20 0.78 -5.62 8.59
CA VAL A 20 -0.64 -5.99 8.59
C VAL A 20 -1.47 -4.79 9.08
N ALA A 21 -2.67 -4.60 8.53
CA ALA A 21 -3.62 -3.59 8.97
C ALA A 21 -5.06 -3.99 8.62
N PHE A 22 -6.04 -3.47 9.36
CA PHE A 22 -7.46 -3.57 9.01
C PHE A 22 -7.86 -2.48 7.99
N TYR A 23 -8.90 -2.76 7.21
CA TYR A 23 -9.57 -1.86 6.27
C TYR A 23 -11.08 -2.15 6.36
N GLY A 24 -11.73 -1.55 7.35
CA GLY A 24 -12.99 -2.11 7.88
C GLY A 24 -12.72 -3.52 8.42
N ASP A 25 -13.66 -4.43 8.20
CA ASP A 25 -13.52 -5.85 8.59
C ASP A 25 -12.57 -6.66 7.67
N LEU A 26 -12.08 -6.04 6.59
CA LEU A 26 -11.08 -6.64 5.71
C LEU A 26 -9.67 -6.47 6.27
N VAL A 27 -8.75 -7.35 5.88
CA VAL A 27 -7.34 -7.31 6.30
C VAL A 27 -6.43 -7.11 5.09
N LEU A 28 -5.49 -6.19 5.24
CA LEU A 28 -4.35 -6.00 4.33
C LEU A 28 -3.10 -6.58 4.98
N SER A 29 -2.32 -7.37 4.25
CA SER A 29 -1.03 -7.92 4.72
C SER A 29 0.03 -7.97 3.63
N ARG A 30 1.31 -7.92 4.02
CA ARG A 30 2.44 -8.22 3.13
C ARG A 30 3.52 -9.02 3.85
N ALA A 31 4.21 -9.86 3.10
CA ALA A 31 5.38 -10.60 3.54
C ALA A 31 6.66 -10.14 2.81
N CYS A 32 7.81 -10.64 3.27
CA CYS A 32 9.07 -10.51 2.53
C CYS A 32 9.03 -11.35 1.23
N HIS A 33 9.91 -11.06 0.27
CA HIS A 33 10.08 -11.79 -1.01
C HIS A 33 8.87 -11.89 -1.96
N GLU A 34 7.66 -11.50 -1.54
CA GLU A 34 6.42 -11.73 -2.30
C GLU A 34 6.00 -10.59 -3.25
N ASP A 35 6.71 -9.45 -3.23
CA ASP A 35 6.50 -8.28 -4.10
C ASP A 35 5.01 -7.87 -4.29
N LYS A 36 4.20 -8.02 -3.23
CA LYS A 36 2.77 -7.66 -3.22
C LYS A 36 2.23 -7.30 -1.83
N ILE A 37 1.06 -6.65 -1.82
CA ILE A 37 0.18 -6.52 -0.64
C ILE A 37 -1.11 -7.30 -0.95
N VAL A 38 -1.60 -8.10 -0.01
CA VAL A 38 -2.78 -8.96 -0.18
C VAL A 38 -3.95 -8.35 0.59
N LEU A 39 -5.11 -8.21 -0.06
CA LEU A 39 -6.40 -7.95 0.59
C LEU A 39 -7.14 -9.28 0.76
N TRP A 40 -7.63 -9.53 1.96
CA TRP A 40 -8.34 -10.76 2.32
C TRP A 40 -9.35 -10.48 3.44
N ARG A 41 -10.18 -11.48 3.76
CA ARG A 41 -11.10 -11.44 4.92
C ARG A 41 -11.05 -12.74 5.71
N ILE A 42 -11.39 -12.67 6.99
CA ILE A 42 -11.66 -13.82 7.86
C ILE A 42 -13.11 -14.23 7.62
N GLU A 43 -13.40 -15.52 7.36
CA GLU A 43 -14.78 -15.96 7.18
C GLU A 43 -15.53 -15.97 8.53
N GLY A 44 -16.75 -15.42 8.52
CA GLY A 44 -17.61 -15.28 9.69
C GLY A 44 -17.24 -14.14 10.66
N PHE A 45 -16.23 -13.32 10.34
CA PHE A 45 -15.89 -12.14 11.15
C PHE A 45 -16.67 -10.90 10.69
N SER A 46 -17.31 -10.21 11.64
CA SER A 46 -17.64 -8.79 11.53
C SER A 46 -17.33 -8.04 12.84
N SER A 47 -17.17 -6.72 12.77
CA SER A 47 -17.04 -5.85 13.95
C SER A 47 -18.37 -5.35 14.52
N GLU A 48 -19.50 -5.58 13.82
CA GLU A 48 -20.85 -5.38 14.36
C GLU A 48 -21.26 -6.50 15.34
N ASP A 49 -20.62 -7.67 15.25
CA ASP A 49 -20.82 -8.79 16.19
C ASP A 49 -20.17 -8.49 17.56
N PRO A 50 -20.78 -8.97 18.68
CA PRO A 50 -20.19 -8.79 20.00
C PRO A 50 -18.82 -9.51 20.10
N PRO A 51 -17.78 -8.86 20.66
CA PRO A 51 -16.45 -9.46 20.76
C PRO A 51 -16.46 -10.84 21.44
N PRO A 52 -15.84 -11.87 20.85
CA PRO A 52 -15.94 -13.24 21.34
C PRO A 52 -15.30 -13.40 22.72
N LEU A 53 -15.93 -14.23 23.56
CA LEU A 53 -15.43 -14.56 24.89
C LEU A 53 -14.07 -15.27 24.81
N PRO A 54 -13.14 -15.05 25.76
CA PRO A 54 -11.85 -15.76 25.78
C PRO A 54 -11.95 -17.30 25.78
N SER A 55 -13.10 -17.85 26.19
CA SER A 55 -13.42 -19.28 26.17
C SER A 55 -13.78 -19.85 24.80
N THR A 56 -14.14 -19.01 23.80
CA THR A 56 -14.40 -19.48 22.41
C THR A 56 -13.17 -19.40 21.51
N ALA A 57 -12.03 -18.95 22.04
CA ALA A 57 -10.77 -18.91 21.30
C ALA A 57 -10.28 -20.34 20.94
N PRO A 58 -9.92 -20.63 19.68
CA PRO A 58 -9.60 -21.98 19.25
C PRO A 58 -8.27 -22.50 19.81
N THR A 59 -8.27 -23.72 20.35
CA THR A 59 -7.08 -24.34 20.94
C THR A 59 -6.11 -24.94 19.91
N ALA A 60 -4.83 -24.99 20.26
CA ALA A 60 -3.75 -25.54 19.43
C ALA A 60 -3.61 -27.09 19.46
N TYR A 61 -4.60 -27.83 19.99
CA TYR A 61 -4.53 -29.27 20.26
C TYR A 61 -4.11 -30.12 19.04
N ASP A 62 -4.87 -30.01 17.94
CA ASP A 62 -4.53 -30.63 16.67
C ASP A 62 -3.41 -29.83 15.99
N GLN A 63 -2.16 -30.29 16.11
CA GLN A 63 -0.99 -29.59 15.59
C GLN A 63 -0.92 -29.55 14.05
N SER A 64 -1.70 -30.36 13.32
CA SER A 64 -1.70 -30.36 11.85
C SER A 64 -2.35 -29.10 11.24
N ARG A 65 -3.18 -28.40 12.01
CA ARG A 65 -3.94 -27.23 11.54
C ARG A 65 -3.16 -25.92 11.67
N THR A 66 -2.60 -25.49 10.56
CA THR A 66 -1.92 -24.18 10.39
C THR A 66 -2.87 -22.98 10.52
N THR A 67 -4.18 -23.15 10.32
CA THR A 67 -5.19 -22.08 10.48
C THR A 67 -6.36 -22.50 11.38
N ARG A 68 -6.79 -21.57 12.23
CA ARG A 68 -7.93 -21.70 13.17
C ARG A 68 -8.67 -20.35 13.27
N SER A 69 -9.96 -20.37 13.57
CA SER A 69 -10.80 -19.17 13.75
C SER A 69 -11.83 -19.44 14.85
N ALA A 70 -12.21 -18.40 15.61
CA ALA A 70 -13.37 -18.42 16.51
C ALA A 70 -14.68 -18.00 15.80
N PHE A 71 -14.56 -17.40 14.60
CA PHE A 71 -15.64 -16.70 13.90
C PHE A 71 -16.35 -17.57 12.86
N SER A 72 -15.70 -18.63 12.38
CA SER A 72 -16.28 -19.49 11.33
C SER A 72 -17.38 -20.39 11.91
N PRO A 73 -18.61 -20.35 11.39
CA PRO A 73 -19.62 -21.36 11.73
C PRO A 73 -19.12 -22.74 11.27
N VAL A 74 -19.39 -23.77 12.09
CA VAL A 74 -18.84 -25.11 11.87
C VAL A 74 -19.48 -25.74 10.64
N ASN A 75 -18.66 -25.97 9.60
CA ASN A 75 -18.96 -26.77 8.41
C ASN A 75 -20.14 -26.30 7.54
N SER A 76 -20.02 -25.14 6.89
CA SER A 76 -20.77 -24.94 5.64
C SER A 76 -20.09 -25.72 4.50
N PRO A 77 -20.77 -26.65 3.81
CA PRO A 77 -20.18 -27.38 2.69
C PRO A 77 -19.90 -26.50 1.46
N SER A 78 -20.45 -25.28 1.39
CA SER A 78 -20.17 -24.33 0.30
C SER A 78 -18.87 -23.53 0.47
N CYS A 79 -18.30 -23.46 1.68
CA CYS A 79 -17.04 -22.78 1.94
C CYS A 79 -16.32 -23.36 3.17
N PRO A 80 -15.41 -24.33 2.99
CA PRO A 80 -14.62 -24.91 4.08
C PRO A 80 -13.40 -24.06 4.50
N SER A 81 -13.19 -22.89 3.89
CA SER A 81 -12.04 -22.02 4.19
C SER A 81 -12.35 -21.07 5.34
N LEU A 82 -11.37 -20.86 6.24
CA LEU A 82 -11.47 -19.90 7.35
C LEU A 82 -11.14 -18.45 6.94
N TRP A 83 -10.72 -18.25 5.70
CA TRP A 83 -10.39 -16.95 5.10
C TRP A 83 -10.52 -17.01 3.58
N VAL A 84 -10.73 -15.85 2.94
CA VAL A 84 -10.76 -15.72 1.47
C VAL A 84 -9.83 -14.59 1.03
N ARG A 85 -8.97 -14.86 0.04
CA ARG A 85 -8.18 -13.85 -0.67
C ARG A 85 -9.08 -13.10 -1.63
N LEU A 86 -9.06 -11.78 -1.57
CA LEU A 86 -9.90 -10.91 -2.38
C LEU A 86 -9.09 -10.28 -3.51
N LEU A 87 -7.97 -9.61 -3.22
CA LEU A 87 -7.13 -8.94 -4.22
C LEU A 87 -5.64 -9.03 -3.87
N GLN A 88 -4.77 -8.73 -4.84
CA GLN A 88 -3.34 -8.51 -4.61
C GLN A 88 -2.87 -7.25 -5.35
N PHE A 89 -2.24 -6.34 -4.63
CA PHE A 89 -1.64 -5.11 -5.15
C PHE A 89 -0.15 -5.33 -5.43
N GLU A 90 0.30 -4.94 -6.61
CA GLU A 90 1.66 -5.21 -7.09
C GLU A 90 2.70 -4.27 -6.45
N THR A 91 3.70 -4.81 -5.75
CA THR A 91 4.80 -4.04 -5.17
C THR A 91 6.16 -4.58 -5.61
N ARG A 92 6.44 -4.50 -6.93
CA ARG A 92 7.71 -4.93 -7.54
C ARG A 92 8.94 -4.32 -6.84
N ASP A 93 10.04 -5.05 -6.93
CA ASP A 93 11.37 -4.65 -6.46
C ASP A 93 11.47 -4.39 -4.94
N CYS A 94 10.79 -5.20 -4.11
CA CYS A 94 11.11 -5.29 -2.68
C CYS A 94 12.25 -6.31 -2.44
N GLY A 95 12.18 -7.47 -3.10
CA GLY A 95 13.18 -8.53 -2.95
C GLY A 95 13.34 -8.99 -1.48
N PRO A 96 14.57 -9.11 -0.94
CA PRO A 96 14.80 -9.55 0.43
C PRO A 96 14.59 -8.45 1.50
N GLN A 97 14.09 -7.27 1.13
CA GLN A 97 13.86 -6.19 2.10
C GLN A 97 12.55 -6.43 2.88
N PHE A 98 12.71 -6.94 4.10
CA PHE A 98 11.69 -6.94 5.14
C PHE A 98 11.59 -5.55 5.82
N PHE A 99 10.60 -5.39 6.71
CA PHE A 99 10.29 -4.13 7.39
C PHE A 99 10.09 -2.94 6.42
N LEU A 100 9.26 -3.17 5.40
CA LEU A 100 8.68 -2.15 4.52
C LEU A 100 7.17 -2.14 4.81
N ARG A 101 6.61 -0.99 5.20
CA ARG A 101 5.21 -0.87 5.63
C ARG A 101 4.40 -0.03 4.65
N PHE A 102 3.17 -0.45 4.41
CA PHE A 102 2.18 0.32 3.63
C PHE A 102 1.32 1.18 4.56
N SER A 103 0.55 2.10 3.99
CA SER A 103 -0.34 3.00 4.73
C SER A 103 -1.62 3.28 3.95
N MET A 104 -2.76 3.12 4.59
CA MET A 104 -4.08 3.37 4.02
C MET A 104 -4.61 4.72 4.53
N HIS A 105 -4.93 5.63 3.61
CA HIS A 105 -5.84 6.73 3.90
C HIS A 105 -7.26 6.20 3.90
N HIS A 106 -7.96 6.24 5.02
CA HIS A 106 -9.36 5.81 5.12
C HIS A 106 -10.13 6.77 6.03
N VAL A 107 -10.82 7.74 5.41
CA VAL A 107 -11.56 8.81 6.09
C VAL A 107 -12.91 8.97 5.39
N TYR A 108 -13.98 9.12 6.17
CA TYR A 108 -15.34 9.25 5.64
C TYR A 108 -15.47 10.43 4.65
N GLY A 109 -16.26 10.24 3.59
CA GLY A 109 -16.44 11.22 2.52
C GLY A 109 -15.24 11.38 1.58
N GLN A 110 -14.18 10.58 1.73
CA GLN A 110 -12.99 10.62 0.87
C GLN A 110 -12.70 9.26 0.24
N HIS A 111 -12.06 9.28 -0.93
CA HIS A 111 -11.54 8.06 -1.57
C HIS A 111 -10.50 7.38 -0.66
N PRO A 112 -10.62 6.06 -0.37
CA PRO A 112 -9.58 5.32 0.34
C PRO A 112 -8.36 5.12 -0.56
N ILE A 113 -7.16 5.43 -0.06
CA ILE A 113 -5.92 5.35 -0.85
C ILE A 113 -4.85 4.53 -0.11
N LEU A 114 -4.47 3.41 -0.70
CA LEU A 114 -3.30 2.63 -0.27
C LEU A 114 -2.03 3.24 -0.87
N CYS A 115 -1.05 3.55 -0.03
CA CYS A 115 0.29 3.99 -0.42
C CYS A 115 1.35 3.01 0.10
N PHE A 116 2.33 2.70 -0.74
CA PHE A 116 3.49 1.89 -0.39
C PHE A 116 4.73 2.38 -1.16
N CYS A 117 5.93 2.15 -0.62
CA CYS A 117 7.18 2.46 -1.33
C CYS A 117 8.13 1.26 -1.28
N ASN A 118 8.68 0.86 -2.43
CA ASN A 118 9.53 -0.33 -2.55
C ASN A 118 10.97 -0.07 -2.06
N ALA A 119 11.87 -1.01 -2.36
CA ALA A 119 13.29 -0.91 -2.06
C ALA A 119 14.11 -0.30 -3.21
N LYS A 120 13.48 0.39 -4.17
CA LYS A 120 14.06 0.84 -5.45
C LYS A 120 13.44 2.16 -5.92
N ASN A 121 13.20 3.09 -4.98
CA ASN A 121 12.76 4.46 -5.24
C ASN A 121 11.30 4.66 -5.69
N ASP A 122 10.49 3.63 -5.92
CA ASP A 122 9.11 3.82 -6.39
C ASP A 122 8.12 3.99 -5.24
N ILE A 123 7.37 5.10 -5.25
CA ILE A 123 6.17 5.27 -4.43
C ILE A 123 4.95 4.90 -5.28
N MET A 124 4.17 3.94 -4.81
CA MET A 124 3.03 3.35 -5.52
C MET A 124 1.73 3.63 -4.78
N MET A 125 0.68 3.99 -5.52
CA MET A 125 -0.63 4.34 -4.97
C MET A 125 -1.78 3.65 -5.72
N TRP A 126 -2.78 3.20 -4.94
CA TRP A 126 -4.06 2.67 -5.42
C TRP A 126 -5.21 3.44 -4.78
N ASP A 127 -6.12 3.92 -5.60
CA ASP A 127 -7.35 4.63 -5.23
C ASP A 127 -8.50 3.62 -5.29
N MET A 128 -8.95 3.15 -4.12
CA MET A 128 -9.86 2.00 -4.03
C MET A 128 -11.22 2.27 -4.70
N ALA A 129 -11.67 3.53 -4.72
CA ALA A 129 -12.89 3.94 -5.39
C ALA A 129 -12.80 3.86 -6.94
N ARG A 130 -11.59 3.73 -7.51
CA ARG A 130 -11.42 3.42 -8.95
C ARG A 130 -11.60 1.94 -9.25
N LEU A 131 -11.41 1.05 -8.27
CA LEU A 131 -11.68 -0.37 -8.45
C LEU A 131 -13.19 -0.58 -8.58
N THR A 132 -13.96 -0.07 -7.62
CA THR A 132 -15.44 -0.09 -7.69
C THR A 132 -15.95 0.70 -8.89
N GLY A 133 -15.46 1.92 -9.11
CA GLY A 133 -15.86 2.74 -10.26
C GLY A 133 -15.48 2.18 -11.64
N TYR A 134 -14.55 1.21 -11.70
CA TYR A 134 -14.33 0.41 -12.91
C TYR A 134 -15.38 -0.70 -13.03
N GLN A 135 -15.65 -1.45 -11.96
CA GLN A 135 -16.69 -2.48 -11.96
C GLN A 135 -18.08 -1.90 -12.26
N ASP A 136 -18.41 -0.70 -11.78
CA ASP A 136 -19.64 0.03 -12.12
C ASP A 136 -19.74 0.36 -13.62
N TYR A 137 -18.61 0.71 -14.25
CA TYR A 137 -18.54 0.99 -15.69
C TYR A 137 -18.66 -0.30 -16.52
N ILE A 138 -18.00 -1.38 -16.08
CA ILE A 138 -18.07 -2.69 -16.72
C ILE A 138 -19.45 -3.33 -16.58
N SER A 139 -20.12 -3.18 -15.42
CA SER A 139 -21.49 -3.68 -15.21
C SER A 139 -22.50 -3.01 -16.14
N LYS A 140 -22.37 -1.69 -16.37
CA LYS A 140 -23.20 -0.93 -17.32
C LYS A 140 -22.96 -1.29 -18.79
N ILE A 141 -21.81 -1.88 -19.12
CA ILE A 141 -21.53 -2.43 -20.45
C ILE A 141 -22.19 -3.81 -20.61
N ARG A 142 -22.20 -4.62 -19.54
CA ARG A 142 -22.76 -5.98 -19.48
C ARG A 142 -24.28 -6.03 -19.32
N ASP A 143 -24.92 -4.89 -19.03
CA ASP A 143 -26.34 -4.77 -18.80
C ASP A 143 -27.16 -5.26 -20.01
N PRO A 144 -27.97 -6.33 -19.88
CA PRO A 144 -28.73 -6.89 -21.01
C PRO A 144 -29.98 -6.08 -21.36
N GLU A 145 -30.41 -5.14 -20.51
CA GLU A 145 -31.60 -4.30 -20.75
C GLU A 145 -31.23 -2.92 -21.36
N ARG A 146 -29.93 -2.61 -21.45
CA ARG A 146 -29.41 -1.38 -22.06
C ARG A 146 -29.68 -1.30 -23.57
N ASP A 147 -30.05 -0.12 -24.05
CA ASP A 147 -30.06 0.21 -25.49
C ASP A 147 -28.62 0.08 -26.07
N PRO A 148 -28.39 -0.81 -27.05
CA PRO A 148 -27.08 -0.95 -27.71
C PRO A 148 -26.53 0.35 -28.30
N ASN A 149 -27.39 1.30 -28.66
CA ASN A 149 -27.02 2.59 -29.25
C ASN A 149 -26.53 3.61 -28.20
N GLU A 150 -26.98 3.51 -26.94
CA GLU A 150 -26.55 4.44 -25.89
C GLU A 150 -25.14 4.07 -25.40
N ARG A 151 -24.14 4.91 -25.70
CA ARG A 151 -22.75 4.65 -25.30
C ARG A 151 -22.54 4.89 -23.80
N VAL A 152 -22.10 3.86 -23.08
CA VAL A 152 -21.79 3.93 -21.65
C VAL A 152 -20.74 5.00 -21.37
N LYS A 153 -21.09 6.00 -20.56
CA LYS A 153 -20.20 7.13 -20.24
C LYS A 153 -18.99 6.67 -19.40
N ARG A 154 -17.81 6.65 -20.03
CA ARG A 154 -16.53 6.30 -19.40
C ARG A 154 -16.17 7.25 -18.24
N PRO A 155 -15.67 6.75 -17.08
CA PRO A 155 -15.15 7.59 -16.00
C PRO A 155 -13.98 8.48 -16.47
N GLY A 156 -13.98 9.76 -16.06
CA GLY A 156 -13.00 10.74 -16.54
C GLY A 156 -11.53 10.46 -16.15
N TRP A 157 -11.31 9.62 -15.14
CA TRP A 157 -9.97 9.15 -14.73
C TRP A 157 -9.49 7.91 -15.49
N LEU A 158 -10.37 7.25 -16.25
CA LEU A 158 -10.06 6.08 -17.07
C LEU A 158 -9.57 6.55 -18.46
N VAL A 159 -8.36 7.09 -18.47
CA VAL A 159 -7.74 7.74 -19.65
C VAL A 159 -7.07 6.69 -20.56
N PRO A 160 -7.20 6.78 -21.90
CA PRO A 160 -6.47 5.92 -22.84
C PRO A 160 -4.96 6.11 -22.80
N VAL A 161 -4.21 5.11 -23.27
CA VAL A 161 -2.74 5.15 -23.31
C VAL A 161 -2.27 5.84 -24.59
N HIS A 162 -2.09 7.16 -24.53
CA HIS A 162 -1.53 7.94 -25.64
C HIS A 162 0.00 7.81 -25.70
N HIS A 163 0.50 6.74 -26.32
CA HIS A 163 1.93 6.58 -26.56
C HIS A 163 2.47 7.55 -27.62
N ARG A 164 3.42 8.41 -27.22
CA ARG A 164 4.44 8.91 -28.16
C ARG A 164 5.41 7.75 -28.41
N ALA A 165 5.52 7.30 -29.66
CA ALA A 165 6.09 5.99 -30.00
C ALA A 165 7.49 5.72 -29.40
N LYS A 166 7.55 4.73 -28.51
CA LYS A 166 8.77 4.00 -28.15
C LYS A 166 8.43 2.51 -28.18
N LYS A 167 9.15 1.73 -28.99
CA LYS A 167 9.08 0.26 -28.92
C LYS A 167 9.55 -0.19 -27.54
N VAL A 168 8.68 -0.86 -26.80
CA VAL A 168 9.03 -1.70 -25.66
C VAL A 168 8.88 -3.14 -26.13
N ASP A 169 9.86 -3.98 -25.83
CA ASP A 169 9.83 -5.40 -26.21
C ASP A 169 8.85 -6.14 -25.27
N VAL A 170 7.62 -6.40 -25.74
CA VAL A 170 6.55 -6.99 -24.93
C VAL A 170 6.75 -8.49 -24.79
N LYS A 171 7.66 -8.88 -23.89
CA LYS A 171 7.70 -10.24 -23.35
C LYS A 171 6.53 -10.39 -22.39
N LEU A 172 5.56 -11.25 -22.72
CA LEU A 172 4.50 -11.62 -21.79
C LEU A 172 5.15 -12.18 -20.51
N ASP A 173 4.71 -11.66 -19.37
CA ASP A 173 5.13 -12.15 -18.06
C ASP A 173 4.60 -13.58 -17.88
N PRO A 174 5.45 -14.60 -17.64
CA PRO A 174 5.00 -15.98 -17.45
C PRO A 174 3.98 -16.13 -16.30
N VAL A 175 4.03 -15.24 -15.30
CA VAL A 175 3.07 -15.19 -14.20
C VAL A 175 1.69 -14.74 -14.69
N TYR A 176 1.63 -13.83 -15.67
CA TYR A 176 0.36 -13.40 -16.27
C TYR A 176 -0.28 -14.51 -17.11
N ALA A 177 0.52 -15.23 -17.91
CA ALA A 177 0.04 -16.40 -18.65
C ALA A 177 -0.49 -17.50 -17.72
N ALA A 178 0.24 -17.80 -16.63
CA ALA A 178 -0.22 -18.75 -15.62
C ALA A 178 -1.50 -18.28 -14.89
N ALA A 179 -1.62 -16.98 -14.57
CA ALA A 179 -2.81 -16.42 -13.93
C ALA A 179 -4.04 -16.40 -14.86
N ALA A 180 -3.85 -16.29 -16.16
CA ALA A 180 -4.91 -16.44 -17.16
C ALA A 180 -5.34 -17.92 -17.30
N ALA A 181 -4.39 -18.86 -17.29
CA ALA A 181 -4.65 -20.30 -17.32
C ALA A 181 -5.30 -20.85 -16.04
N MET A 182 -5.08 -20.20 -14.88
CA MET A 182 -5.75 -20.53 -13.61
C MET A 182 -7.11 -19.82 -13.40
N ARG A 183 -7.75 -19.29 -14.46
CA ARG A 183 -9.18 -18.95 -14.40
C ARG A 183 -9.98 -20.23 -14.08
N PRO A 184 -10.96 -20.20 -13.15
CA PRO A 184 -11.74 -21.40 -12.81
C PRO A 184 -12.45 -21.99 -14.04
N VAL A 185 -12.20 -23.28 -14.31
CA VAL A 185 -12.86 -24.01 -15.40
C VAL A 185 -14.36 -24.07 -15.11
N GLY A 186 -15.14 -23.30 -15.88
CA GLY A 186 -16.57 -23.07 -15.63
C GLY A 186 -16.95 -21.59 -15.64
N HIS A 187 -16.03 -20.66 -15.41
CA HIS A 187 -16.27 -19.22 -15.59
C HIS A 187 -15.78 -18.73 -16.96
N HIS A 188 -16.33 -19.32 -18.02
CA HIS A 188 -16.36 -18.67 -19.32
C HIS A 188 -17.33 -17.49 -19.21
N ASP A 189 -16.81 -16.28 -19.36
CA ASP A 189 -17.64 -15.08 -19.47
C ASP A 189 -18.39 -15.15 -20.81
N PRO A 190 -19.73 -15.22 -20.85
CA PRO A 190 -20.48 -15.23 -22.10
C PRO A 190 -20.37 -13.90 -22.85
N PHE A 191 -19.91 -12.84 -22.17
CA PHE A 191 -19.63 -11.55 -22.76
C PHE A 191 -18.14 -11.20 -22.57
N SER A 192 -17.34 -11.40 -23.62
CA SER A 192 -15.93 -11.05 -23.59
C SER A 192 -15.73 -9.54 -23.51
N ILE A 193 -15.65 -9.04 -22.27
CA ILE A 193 -15.47 -7.60 -21.98
C ILE A 193 -14.16 -7.06 -22.57
N GLU A 194 -13.17 -7.93 -22.76
CA GLU A 194 -11.91 -7.61 -23.42
C GLU A 194 -12.14 -7.30 -24.90
N GLU A 195 -12.90 -8.14 -25.62
CA GLU A 195 -13.31 -7.89 -27.01
C GLU A 195 -14.18 -6.64 -27.16
N TYR A 196 -15.14 -6.40 -26.26
CA TYR A 196 -15.94 -5.17 -26.29
C TYR A 196 -15.07 -3.91 -26.13
N LEU A 197 -14.14 -3.91 -25.17
CA LEU A 197 -13.24 -2.77 -24.97
C LEU A 197 -12.28 -2.57 -26.15
N LEU A 198 -11.88 -3.66 -26.84
CA LEU A 198 -11.05 -3.62 -28.06
C LEU A 198 -11.80 -3.05 -29.29
N GLN A 199 -13.14 -3.01 -29.30
CA GLN A 199 -13.90 -2.34 -30.37
C GLN A 199 -13.78 -0.81 -30.30
N GLU A 200 -13.57 -0.24 -29.11
CA GLU A 200 -13.46 1.22 -28.92
C GLU A 200 -12.04 1.72 -28.57
N GLN A 201 -11.14 0.86 -28.10
CA GLN A 201 -9.85 1.26 -27.51
C GLN A 201 -8.69 0.41 -28.04
N THR A 202 -7.46 0.94 -27.98
CA THR A 202 -6.26 0.20 -28.42
C THR A 202 -5.93 -0.95 -27.46
N PRO A 203 -5.27 -2.04 -27.90
CA PRO A 203 -4.91 -3.16 -27.04
C PRO A 203 -4.09 -2.76 -25.80
N GLU A 204 -3.17 -1.81 -25.94
CA GLU A 204 -2.34 -1.29 -24.85
C GLU A 204 -3.18 -0.48 -23.84
N THR A 205 -4.25 0.17 -24.32
CA THR A 205 -5.23 0.84 -23.46
C THR A 205 -6.05 -0.17 -22.67
N VAL A 206 -6.53 -1.23 -23.32
CA VAL A 206 -7.28 -2.30 -22.65
C VAL A 206 -6.40 -3.02 -21.64
N GLU A 207 -5.17 -3.41 -21.99
CA GLU A 207 -4.22 -4.05 -21.06
C GLU A 207 -3.88 -3.14 -19.88
N SER A 208 -3.66 -1.84 -20.10
CA SER A 208 -3.38 -0.85 -19.06
C SER A 208 -4.54 -0.68 -18.07
N TRP A 209 -5.78 -0.72 -18.54
CA TRP A 209 -6.96 -0.67 -17.66
C TRP A 209 -7.19 -2.00 -16.94
N GLN A 210 -7.18 -3.11 -17.69
CA GLN A 210 -7.35 -4.47 -17.16
C GLN A 210 -6.27 -4.82 -16.13
N SER A 211 -5.05 -4.32 -16.26
CA SER A 211 -3.98 -4.57 -15.27
C SER A 211 -4.00 -3.63 -14.06
N LYS A 212 -4.83 -2.58 -14.04
CA LYS A 212 -4.95 -1.61 -12.92
C LYS A 212 -6.28 -1.67 -12.16
N TYR A 213 -7.36 -2.13 -12.78
CA TYR A 213 -8.71 -1.99 -12.22
C TYR A 213 -9.57 -3.26 -12.25
N ASP A 214 -9.14 -4.32 -12.94
CA ASP A 214 -9.81 -5.63 -12.88
C ASP A 214 -9.65 -6.27 -11.49
N THR A 215 -10.78 -6.69 -10.93
CA THR A 215 -10.88 -7.38 -9.63
C THR A 215 -11.48 -8.78 -9.74
N SER A 216 -11.67 -9.31 -10.96
CA SER A 216 -12.34 -10.61 -11.21
C SER A 216 -11.52 -11.83 -10.76
N ASN A 217 -10.19 -11.71 -10.69
CA ASN A 217 -9.29 -12.80 -10.31
C ASN A 217 -8.48 -12.44 -9.05
N PRO A 218 -8.72 -13.09 -7.89
CA PRO A 218 -8.02 -12.79 -6.63
C PRO A 218 -6.52 -13.17 -6.62
N PHE A 219 -6.05 -13.87 -7.66
CA PHE A 219 -4.64 -14.21 -7.87
C PHE A 219 -3.94 -13.32 -8.90
N LYS A 220 -4.67 -12.43 -9.59
CA LYS A 220 -4.08 -11.39 -10.45
C LYS A 220 -3.37 -10.34 -9.59
N LEU A 221 -2.33 -9.72 -10.16
CA LEU A 221 -1.62 -8.59 -9.54
C LEU A 221 -2.16 -7.28 -10.12
N ILE A 222 -2.65 -6.39 -9.26
CA ILE A 222 -3.19 -5.08 -9.62
C ILE A 222 -2.04 -4.08 -9.63
N LYS A 223 -1.63 -3.64 -10.83
CA LYS A 223 -0.60 -2.62 -11.03
C LYS A 223 -1.00 -1.30 -10.33
N PRO A 224 -0.03 -0.50 -9.83
CA PRO A 224 -0.31 0.80 -9.23
C PRO A 224 -1.12 1.71 -10.15
N HIS A 225 -2.09 2.44 -9.59
CA HIS A 225 -2.84 3.44 -10.35
C HIS A 225 -1.92 4.59 -10.73
N ARG A 226 -1.07 5.01 -9.78
CA ARG A 226 0.04 5.97 -9.92
C ARG A 226 1.32 5.37 -9.34
N THR A 227 2.44 5.60 -10.02
CA THR A 227 3.80 5.34 -9.53
C THR A 227 4.63 6.59 -9.71
N ASP A 228 5.24 7.08 -8.63
CA ASP A 228 6.17 8.21 -8.61
C ASP A 228 7.57 7.67 -8.23
N THR A 229 8.47 7.57 -9.21
CA THR A 229 9.86 7.14 -8.99
C THR A 229 10.72 8.31 -8.50
N LEU A 230 11.34 8.16 -7.34
CA LEU A 230 12.21 9.18 -6.74
C LEU A 230 13.56 9.25 -7.46
N GLY A 231 13.91 10.44 -7.96
CA GLY A 231 15.25 10.69 -8.52
C GLY A 231 16.32 10.82 -7.44
N GLY A 232 17.55 10.37 -7.73
CA GLY A 232 18.70 10.47 -6.83
C GLY A 232 19.18 9.10 -6.32
N PRO A 233 19.83 9.04 -5.14
CA PRO A 233 20.33 7.81 -4.54
C PRO A 233 19.23 6.77 -4.26
N ARG A 234 19.65 5.53 -3.94
CA ARG A 234 18.71 4.45 -3.62
C ARG A 234 17.95 4.72 -2.32
N PHE A 235 16.63 4.86 -2.42
CA PHE A 235 15.70 5.00 -1.31
C PHE A 235 14.93 3.71 -1.07
N VAL A 236 14.81 3.33 0.21
CA VAL A 236 14.03 2.17 0.68
C VAL A 236 12.98 2.69 1.66
N GLY A 237 11.71 2.66 1.25
CA GLY A 237 10.59 3.17 2.05
C GLY A 237 10.27 2.27 3.24
N ARG A 238 10.28 2.83 4.45
CA ARG A 238 10.07 2.07 5.71
C ARG A 238 8.65 2.21 6.25
N GLN A 239 8.07 3.41 6.18
CA GLN A 239 6.71 3.70 6.62
C GLN A 239 6.12 4.86 5.80
N ALA A 240 4.81 4.85 5.61
CA ALA A 240 4.05 5.99 5.08
C ALA A 240 2.98 6.43 6.10
N ALA A 241 2.62 7.71 6.07
CA ALA A 241 1.57 8.31 6.90
C ALA A 241 0.82 9.39 6.12
N TRP A 242 -0.46 9.56 6.43
CA TRP A 242 -1.35 10.54 5.80
C TRP A 242 -1.74 11.63 6.80
N SER A 243 -1.98 12.83 6.30
CA SER A 243 -2.68 13.90 7.03
C SER A 243 -4.17 13.56 7.21
N PRO A 244 -4.88 14.13 8.21
CA PRO A 244 -6.30 13.85 8.42
C PRO A 244 -7.20 14.25 7.23
N GLY A 245 -6.87 15.34 6.53
CA GLY A 245 -7.53 15.74 5.29
C GLY A 245 -7.06 14.94 4.07
N GLY A 246 -6.06 14.07 4.21
CA GLY A 246 -5.48 13.27 3.13
C GLY A 246 -4.73 14.09 2.08
N GLU A 247 -4.56 15.39 2.27
CA GLU A 247 -3.95 16.32 1.32
C GLU A 247 -2.42 16.21 1.27
N TRP A 248 -1.81 15.69 2.34
CA TRP A 248 -0.42 15.28 2.44
C TRP A 248 -0.25 13.77 2.68
N CYS A 249 0.77 13.18 2.04
CA CYS A 249 1.34 11.88 2.38
C CYS A 249 2.84 12.02 2.65
N VAL A 250 3.32 11.47 3.76
CA VAL A 250 4.73 11.49 4.16
C VAL A 250 5.28 10.06 4.16
N ILE A 251 6.34 9.82 3.41
CA ILE A 251 7.04 8.53 3.31
C ILE A 251 8.42 8.71 3.93
N VAL A 252 8.77 7.92 4.94
CA VAL A 252 10.10 7.93 5.59
C VAL A 252 10.85 6.63 5.29
N GLY A 253 12.17 6.71 5.17
CA GLY A 253 12.97 5.57 4.74
C GLY A 253 14.45 5.64 5.07
N SER A 254 15.25 4.92 4.28
CA SER A 254 16.71 4.88 4.37
C SER A 254 17.37 6.27 4.33
N GLN A 255 18.57 6.39 4.91
CA GLN A 255 19.40 7.61 4.90
C GLN A 255 18.77 8.80 5.65
N ASN A 256 17.84 8.53 6.58
CA ASN A 256 17.03 9.53 7.30
C ASN A 256 16.18 10.43 6.39
N THR A 257 15.98 10.03 5.13
CA THR A 257 15.22 10.79 4.14
C THR A 257 13.72 10.67 4.40
N ALA A 258 13.03 11.80 4.35
CA ALA A 258 11.58 11.91 4.26
C ALA A 258 11.18 12.47 2.89
N VAL A 259 10.14 11.90 2.29
CA VAL A 259 9.48 12.42 1.09
C VAL A 259 8.10 12.92 1.50
N ILE A 260 7.79 14.16 1.14
CA ILE A 260 6.50 14.79 1.41
C ILE A 260 5.79 14.99 0.07
N MET A 261 4.65 14.34 -0.11
CA MET A 261 3.80 14.43 -1.29
C MET A 261 2.53 15.22 -0.96
N GLN A 262 2.06 16.05 -1.90
CA GLN A 262 0.86 16.87 -1.75
C GLN A 262 -0.16 16.58 -2.87
N ARG A 263 -1.45 16.68 -2.55
CA ARG A 263 -2.55 16.87 -3.51
C ARG A 263 -3.42 18.07 -3.12
N TRP A 264 -4.24 18.55 -4.04
CA TRP A 264 -5.15 19.69 -3.84
C TRP A 264 -4.47 21.00 -3.38
N ALA A 265 -3.22 21.21 -3.80
CA ALA A 265 -2.42 22.39 -3.44
C ALA A 265 -3.11 23.71 -3.87
N LYS A 266 -3.46 24.55 -2.90
CA LYS A 266 -4.15 25.83 -3.14
C LYS A 266 -3.15 26.88 -3.67
N GLY A 267 -3.21 27.18 -4.96
CA GLY A 267 -2.52 28.34 -5.56
C GLY A 267 -1.16 28.07 -6.24
N GLY A 268 -0.67 26.84 -6.29
CA GLY A 268 0.59 26.51 -6.96
C GLY A 268 0.47 26.49 -8.49
N ARG A 269 1.20 27.36 -9.19
CA ARG A 269 1.49 27.16 -10.63
C ARG A 269 2.35 25.89 -10.80
N HIS A 270 2.19 25.17 -11.90
CA HIS A 270 3.00 23.98 -12.22
C HIS A 270 4.46 24.34 -12.58
N SER A 271 5.27 24.74 -11.60
CA SER A 271 6.72 24.94 -11.76
C SER A 271 7.48 23.64 -11.50
N LEU A 272 7.78 22.88 -12.56
CA LEU A 272 8.76 21.79 -12.53
C LEU A 272 10.19 22.34 -12.45
N SER A 273 10.56 22.93 -11.31
CA SER A 273 11.91 23.40 -11.03
C SER A 273 12.68 22.39 -10.19
N ARG A 274 13.63 21.67 -10.82
CA ARG A 274 14.73 21.03 -10.10
C ARG A 274 15.45 22.08 -9.25
N GLN A 275 15.71 21.79 -7.98
CA GLN A 275 16.80 22.42 -7.24
C GLN A 275 17.62 21.36 -6.53
N ASN A 276 18.92 21.32 -6.84
CA ASN A 276 19.90 20.54 -6.09
C ASN A 276 20.24 21.33 -4.84
N SER A 277 19.94 20.82 -3.64
CA SER A 277 20.46 21.37 -2.39
C SER A 277 21.89 20.87 -2.17
N HIS A 278 22.85 21.45 -2.90
CA HIS A 278 24.27 21.28 -2.61
C HIS A 278 24.57 22.01 -1.29
N VAL A 279 25.07 21.29 -0.28
CA VAL A 279 25.50 21.91 0.98
C VAL A 279 26.97 22.34 0.83
N PRO A 280 27.32 23.62 1.07
CA PRO A 280 28.71 24.04 1.26
C PRO A 280 29.15 23.76 2.70
N SER A 281 30.38 23.28 2.90
CA SER A 281 30.98 23.15 4.25
C SER A 281 31.64 24.44 4.71
N GLU A 282 31.83 24.55 6.02
CA GLU A 282 32.80 25.40 6.75
C GLU A 282 32.77 26.93 6.57
N ALA A 283 32.79 27.61 7.72
CA ALA A 283 33.25 28.99 7.86
C ALA A 283 34.62 28.99 8.58
N PRO A 284 35.60 29.82 8.16
CA PRO A 284 37.00 29.66 8.58
C PRO A 284 37.33 30.33 9.92
N SER A 285 38.39 29.83 10.56
CA SER A 285 39.00 30.40 11.75
C SER A 285 39.74 31.72 11.49
N ARG A 286 39.84 32.58 12.51
CA ARG A 286 40.77 33.72 12.56
C ARG A 286 41.34 33.89 13.96
N GLN A 287 42.66 34.05 14.04
CA GLN A 287 43.40 34.50 15.23
C GLN A 287 43.74 36.00 15.11
N GLY A 288 43.96 36.70 16.23
CA GLY A 288 44.45 38.08 16.25
C GLY A 288 44.59 38.68 17.67
N THR A 289 45.82 39.03 18.07
CA THR A 289 46.24 39.68 19.34
C THR A 289 46.58 41.17 19.07
N VAL A 290 46.70 42.14 20.00
CA VAL A 290 46.89 42.28 21.48
C VAL A 290 45.97 43.46 21.94
N GLY A 291 45.54 43.71 23.19
CA GLY A 291 45.79 43.18 24.55
C GLY A 291 46.13 44.33 25.54
N LEU A 292 46.32 44.05 26.85
CA LEU A 292 46.45 45.01 27.98
C LEU A 292 45.14 45.77 28.33
N SER A 293 44.78 46.09 29.59
CA SER A 293 45.35 45.80 30.93
C SER A 293 44.22 45.79 32.00
N GLY A 294 44.47 45.27 33.23
CA GLY A 294 43.53 45.47 34.37
C GLY A 294 43.48 44.37 35.45
N ARG A 295 44.19 44.57 36.56
CA ARG A 295 44.07 43.92 37.89
C ARG A 295 42.59 43.79 38.37
N ASN A 296 42.10 42.77 39.11
CA ASN A 296 42.59 42.15 40.36
C ASN A 296 41.76 40.86 40.74
N GLU A 297 42.29 40.01 41.65
CA GLU A 297 41.68 39.29 42.81
C GLU A 297 40.27 38.61 42.76
N THR A 298 39.91 37.53 43.49
CA THR A 298 40.58 36.45 44.29
C THR A 298 39.57 35.29 44.55
N ALA A 299 40.03 34.16 45.13
CA ALA A 299 39.27 32.96 45.58
C ALA A 299 38.66 32.07 44.45
N ARG A 300 38.68 30.73 44.45
CA ARG A 300 38.61 29.62 45.45
C ARG A 300 37.25 29.43 46.15
N ALA A 301 36.48 28.43 45.71
CA ALA A 301 36.18 27.21 46.49
C ALA A 301 35.51 26.15 45.60
N ASP A 302 35.49 24.89 46.06
CA ASP A 302 35.08 23.70 45.31
C ASP A 302 33.68 23.18 45.70
N SER A 303 33.29 22.04 45.10
CA SER A 303 32.25 21.07 45.52
C SER A 303 30.77 21.35 45.15
N VAL A 304 29.84 20.37 45.14
CA VAL A 304 29.78 19.00 44.53
C VAL A 304 28.47 18.33 45.01
N PHE A 305 27.57 17.95 44.07
CA PHE A 305 26.38 17.09 44.30
C PHE A 305 25.29 17.69 45.25
N SER A 306 24.08 17.15 45.43
CA SER A 306 23.48 15.87 45.00
C SER A 306 21.94 15.90 44.85
N ALA A 307 21.42 14.87 44.16
CA ALA A 307 20.15 14.15 44.39
C ALA A 307 18.75 14.81 44.19
N GLN A 308 17.79 13.93 43.90
CA GLN A 308 16.33 14.12 43.97
C GLN A 308 15.81 13.81 45.38
N PRO A 309 14.49 13.98 45.61
CA PRO A 309 13.72 12.96 46.35
C PRO A 309 12.58 12.33 45.51
N GLU A 310 11.95 11.30 46.07
CA GLU A 310 11.04 10.38 45.38
C GLU A 310 9.53 10.71 45.52
N ALA A 311 8.70 9.83 44.97
CA ALA A 311 7.25 9.82 44.93
C ALA A 311 6.54 9.80 46.31
N PHE A 312 5.22 10.07 46.33
CA PHE A 312 4.20 9.02 46.52
C PHE A 312 2.76 9.55 46.43
N MET A 313 1.97 9.04 45.47
CA MET A 313 0.62 8.44 45.63
C MET A 313 0.10 7.95 44.28
#